data_AF-A0A1A8FU01-F1
#
_entry.id   AF-A0A1A8FU01-F1
#
_cell.length_a   1.000
_cell.length_b   1.000
_cell.length_c   1.000
_cell.angle_alpha   90.00
_cell.angle_beta   90.00
_cell.angle_gamma   90.00
#
_symmetry.space_group_name_H-M   'P 1'
#
loop_
_entity.id
_entity.type
_entity.pdbx_description
1 polymer ?
#
loop_
_entity_poly.entity_id
_entity_poly.type
_entity_poly.pdbx_seq_one_letter_code
_entity_poly.pdbx_strand_id
1 'polypeptide(L)'
;IPERFTTVAELKKFVTMVIFTGSAQHAAVNSGQYDFGGWMPNTPISLQLPPPTTKGQTTEATMLNTLPDVNVTVQGMATLWLLSQQSTDF
;
A
#
# COMPACT_ATOMS: atom_id res chain seq x y z
N ILE A 1 -2.77 -19.05 15.02
CA ILE A 1 -4.00 -19.72 14.52
C ILE A 1 -4.42 -20.73 15.59
N PRO A 2 -5.71 -20.80 15.96
CA PRO A 2 -6.19 -21.77 16.95
C PRO A 2 -6.05 -23.21 16.45
N GLU A 3 -5.59 -24.12 17.32
CA GLU A 3 -5.43 -25.55 16.99
C GLU A 3 -6.74 -26.34 17.06
N ARG A 4 -7.70 -25.86 17.86
CA ARG A 4 -9.05 -26.42 17.97
C ARG A 4 -10.03 -25.32 18.40
N PHE A 5 -11.31 -25.53 18.12
CA PHE A 5 -12.41 -24.73 18.65
C PHE A 5 -13.18 -25.57 19.67
N THR A 6 -13.37 -25.04 20.87
CA THR A 6 -14.11 -25.69 21.95
C THR A 6 -15.53 -25.14 22.07
N THR A 7 -15.78 -23.95 21.52
CA THR A 7 -17.11 -23.32 21.51
C THR A 7 -17.52 -22.83 20.13
N VAL A 8 -18.84 -22.74 19.90
CA VAL A 8 -19.40 -22.12 18.69
C VAL A 8 -19.02 -20.64 18.58
N ALA A 9 -18.83 -19.95 19.70
CA ALA A 9 -18.41 -18.55 19.71
C ALA A 9 -16.99 -18.37 19.14
N GLU A 10 -16.05 -19.25 19.49
CA GLU A 10 -14.70 -19.25 18.93
C GLU A 10 -14.71 -19.52 17.42
N LEU A 11 -15.51 -20.51 16.99
CA LEU A 11 -15.68 -20.81 15.57
C LEU A 11 -16.25 -19.62 14.81
N LYS A 12 -17.31 -18.98 15.32
CA LYS A 12 -17.91 -17.77 14.73
C LYS A 12 -16.87 -16.67 14.57
N LYS A 13 -16.12 -16.37 15.62
CA LYS A 13 -15.06 -15.34 15.58
C LYS A 13 -14.03 -15.65 14.49
N PHE A 14 -13.58 -16.89 14.39
CA PHE A 14 -12.60 -17.28 13.39
C PHE A 14 -13.13 -17.17 11.95
N VAL A 15 -14.34 -17.68 11.70
CA VAL A 15 -14.98 -17.59 10.38
C VAL A 15 -15.22 -16.13 9.98
N THR A 16 -15.69 -15.29 10.91
CA THR A 16 -15.84 -13.85 10.67
C THR A 16 -14.50 -13.22 10.29
N MET A 17 -13.41 -13.56 10.99
CA MET A 17 -12.08 -13.06 10.66
C MET A 17 -11.66 -13.45 9.24
N VAL A 18 -11.86 -14.71 8.83
CA VAL A 18 -11.52 -15.16 7.47
C VAL A 18 -12.33 -14.41 6.41
N ILE A 19 -13.66 -14.34 6.58
CA ILE A 19 -14.55 -13.66 5.64
C ILE A 19 -14.19 -12.17 5.56
N PHE A 20 -14.06 -11.50 6.69
CA PHE A 20 -13.73 -10.07 6.75
C PHE A 20 -12.37 -9.78 6.13
N THR A 21 -11.36 -10.59 6.42
CA THR A 21 -10.00 -10.42 5.89
C THR A 21 -9.96 -10.57 4.38
N GLY A 22 -10.64 -11.59 3.85
CA GLY A 22 -10.72 -11.86 2.41
C GLY A 22 -11.63 -10.91 1.62
N SER A 23 -12.37 -10.02 2.29
CA SER A 23 -13.30 -9.09 1.65
C SER A 23 -13.04 -7.65 2.09
N ALA A 24 -13.70 -7.20 3.16
CA ALA A 24 -13.69 -5.82 3.62
C ALA A 24 -12.28 -5.30 3.92
N GLN A 25 -11.44 -6.08 4.60
CA GLN A 25 -10.07 -5.66 4.88
C GLN A 25 -9.26 -5.54 3.60
N HIS A 26 -9.34 -6.53 2.70
CA HIS A 26 -8.62 -6.50 1.42
C HIS A 26 -9.02 -5.26 0.62
N ALA A 27 -10.32 -4.99 0.44
CA ALA A 27 -10.81 -3.81 -0.25
C ALA A 27 -10.30 -2.50 0.40
N ALA A 28 -10.37 -2.40 1.73
CA ALA A 28 -9.95 -1.20 2.46
C ALA A 28 -8.47 -0.85 2.28
N VAL A 29 -7.59 -1.83 2.12
CA VAL A 29 -6.14 -1.59 1.94
C VAL A 29 -5.68 -1.62 0.49
N ASN A 30 -6.48 -2.18 -0.42
CA ASN A 30 -6.09 -2.39 -1.82
C ASN A 30 -6.69 -1.36 -2.77
N SER A 31 -8.00 -1.08 -2.66
CA SER A 31 -8.74 -0.32 -3.68
C SER A 31 -8.31 1.14 -3.80
N GLY A 32 -7.79 1.73 -2.72
CA GLY A 32 -7.30 3.12 -2.72
C GLY A 32 -5.82 3.27 -3.11
N GLN A 33 -5.12 2.19 -3.48
CA GLN A 33 -3.68 2.26 -3.74
C GLN A 33 -3.32 3.29 -4.81
N TYR A 34 -4.06 3.35 -5.92
CA TYR A 34 -3.80 4.34 -6.97
C TYR A 34 -4.24 5.75 -6.59
N ASP A 35 -5.31 5.91 -5.80
CA ASP A 35 -5.77 7.24 -5.37
C ASP A 35 -4.71 7.97 -4.55
N PHE A 36 -3.97 7.24 -3.69
CA PHE A 36 -2.89 7.81 -2.88
C PHE A 36 -1.52 7.73 -3.55
N GLY A 37 -1.23 6.64 -4.26
CA GLY A 37 0.08 6.39 -4.87
C GLY A 37 0.22 6.83 -6.32
N GLY A 38 -0.86 7.28 -6.97
CA GLY A 38 -0.84 7.86 -8.31
C GLY A 38 -0.12 9.21 -8.36
N TRP A 39 0.10 9.86 -7.22
CA TRP A 39 0.98 11.02 -7.09
C TRP A 39 2.25 10.64 -6.32
N MET A 40 3.34 10.40 -7.05
CA MET A 40 4.59 9.84 -6.49
C MET A 40 5.14 10.58 -5.27
N PRO A 41 5.17 11.93 -5.18
CA PRO A 41 5.65 12.61 -3.99
C PRO A 41 4.86 12.31 -2.71
N ASN A 42 3.60 11.86 -2.81
CA ASN A 42 2.80 11.43 -1.67
C ASN A 42 3.17 10.03 -1.17
N THR A 43 3.54 9.11 -2.07
CA THR A 43 3.91 7.73 -1.75
C THR A 43 5.09 7.25 -2.61
N PRO A 44 6.31 7.76 -2.41
CA PRO A 44 7.47 7.33 -3.18
C PRO A 44 7.82 5.88 -2.82
N ILE A 45 7.96 5.02 -3.83
CA ILE A 45 8.23 3.59 -3.62
C ILE A 45 9.69 3.27 -3.24
N SER A 46 10.58 4.24 -3.43
CA SER A 46 11.98 4.19 -3.00
C SER A 46 12.52 5.60 -2.79
N LEU A 47 13.69 5.71 -2.15
CA LEU A 47 14.45 6.96 -2.03
C LEU A 47 15.91 6.70 -2.42
N GLN A 48 16.51 7.61 -3.17
CA GLN A 48 17.85 7.46 -3.76
C GLN A 48 18.98 8.08 -2.93
N LEU A 49 18.63 8.89 -1.92
CA LEU A 49 19.58 9.51 -1.01
C LEU A 49 19.21 9.16 0.45
N PRO A 50 20.20 9.15 1.36
CA PRO A 50 19.94 8.89 2.78
C PRO A 50 19.09 10.01 3.42
N PRO A 51 18.42 9.72 4.55
CA PRO A 51 17.73 10.75 5.32
C PRO A 51 18.67 11.90 5.70
N PRO A 52 18.21 13.17 5.63
CA PRO A 52 19.03 14.31 5.99
C PRO A 52 19.39 14.28 7.48
N THR A 53 20.66 14.58 7.80
CA THR A 53 21.17 14.54 9.18
C THR A 53 21.24 15.92 9.85
N THR A 54 21.10 16.99 9.07
CA THR A 54 21.21 18.39 9.54
C THR A 54 20.06 19.22 8.97
N LYS A 55 19.42 20.04 9.82
CA LYS A 55 18.33 20.92 9.42
C LYS A 55 18.82 22.07 8.53
N GLY A 56 17.96 22.56 7.63
CA GLY A 56 18.23 23.75 6.81
C GLY A 56 19.12 23.52 5.58
N GLN A 57 19.51 22.27 5.29
CA GLN A 57 20.34 21.93 4.12
C GLN A 57 19.54 21.40 2.92
N THR A 58 18.26 21.05 3.12
CA THR A 58 17.39 20.53 2.06
C THR A 58 16.98 21.63 1.11
N THR A 59 17.19 21.39 -0.18
CA THR A 59 16.72 22.20 -1.32
C THR A 59 15.79 21.39 -2.20
N GLU A 60 15.04 22.06 -3.08
CA GLU A 60 14.19 21.39 -4.09
C GLU A 60 15.02 20.42 -4.96
N ALA A 61 16.21 20.83 -5.39
CA ALA A 61 17.11 19.97 -6.16
C ALA A 61 17.50 18.70 -5.39
N THR A 62 17.82 18.81 -4.09
CA THR A 62 18.11 17.62 -3.28
C THR A 62 16.89 16.74 -3.07
N MET A 63 15.68 17.31 -2.99
CA MET A 63 14.45 16.53 -2.94
C MET A 63 14.23 15.75 -4.23
N LEU A 64 14.32 16.41 -5.39
CA LEU A 64 14.18 15.77 -6.70
C LEU A 64 15.21 14.65 -6.91
N ASN A 65 16.45 14.84 -6.43
CA ASN A 65 17.49 13.80 -6.46
C ASN A 65 17.24 12.66 -5.46
N THR A 66 16.44 12.86 -4.42
CA THR A 66 16.09 11.82 -3.43
C THR A 66 14.90 10.98 -3.90
N LEU A 67 13.97 11.59 -4.64
CA LEU A 67 12.81 10.91 -5.20
C LEU A 67 13.22 9.84 -6.24
N PRO A 68 12.36 8.83 -6.49
CA PRO A 68 12.65 7.78 -7.45
C PRO A 68 12.76 8.32 -8.89
N ASP A 69 13.55 7.62 -9.70
CA ASP A 69 13.67 7.89 -11.13
C ASP A 69 12.32 7.71 -11.84
N VAL A 70 12.20 8.28 -13.04
CA VAL A 70 10.96 8.23 -13.84
C VAL A 70 10.52 6.80 -14.13
N ASN A 71 11.46 5.90 -14.47
CA ASN A 71 11.15 4.50 -14.76
C ASN A 71 10.58 3.76 -13.53
N VAL A 72 11.19 3.95 -12.35
CA VAL A 72 10.76 3.38 -11.08
C VAL A 72 9.39 3.94 -10.70
N THR A 73 9.21 5.26 -10.84
CA THR A 73 7.95 5.95 -10.59
C THR A 73 6.81 5.39 -11.45
N VAL A 74 7.01 5.31 -12.77
CA VAL A 74 5.98 4.83 -13.70
C VAL A 74 5.65 3.36 -13.46
N GLN A 75 6.65 2.53 -13.17
CA GLN A 75 6.42 1.12 -12.83
C GLN A 75 5.58 0.98 -11.55
N GLY A 76 5.95 1.73 -10.49
CA GLY A 76 5.17 1.76 -9.25
C GLY A 76 3.73 2.19 -9.47
N MET A 77 3.52 3.32 -10.17
CA MET A 77 2.18 3.82 -10.48
C MET A 77 1.36 2.82 -11.30
N ALA A 78 1.96 2.18 -12.31
CA ALA A 78 1.28 1.17 -13.12
C ALA A 78 0.87 -0.05 -12.30
N THR A 79 1.73 -0.51 -11.37
CA THR A 79 1.38 -1.59 -10.44
C THR A 79 0.22 -1.19 -9.54
N LEU A 80 0.27 -0.02 -8.90
CA LEU A 80 -0.82 0.44 -8.03
C LEU A 80 -2.13 0.62 -8.80
N TRP A 81 -2.06 1.12 -10.03
CA TRP A 81 -3.23 1.23 -10.91
C TRP A 81 -3.87 -0.14 -11.17
N LEU A 82 -3.06 -1.11 -11.60
CA LEU A 82 -3.52 -2.46 -11.92
C LEU A 82 -4.12 -3.15 -10.69
N LEU A 83 -3.46 -3.06 -9.54
CA LEU A 83 -3.93 -3.68 -8.29
C LEU A 83 -5.22 -3.04 -7.77
N SER A 84 -5.48 -1.77 -8.08
CA SER A 84 -6.70 -1.07 -7.64
C SER A 84 -7.92 -1.36 -8.51
N GLN A 85 -7.76 -1.97 -9.69
CA GLN A 85 -8.88 -2.24 -10.58
C GLN A 85 -9.79 -3.35 -10.03
N GLN A 86 -11.09 -3.12 -10.14
CA GLN A 86 -12.10 -4.16 -9.96
C GLN A 86 -12.30 -4.89 -11.28
N SER A 87 -12.57 -6.21 -11.22
CA SER A 87 -12.91 -6.99 -12.41
C SER A 87 -14.21 -6.49 -13.06
N THR A 88 -14.45 -6.90 -14.30
CA THR A 88 -15.63 -6.47 -15.08
C THR A 88 -16.83 -7.41 -14.95
N ASP A 89 -16.65 -8.57 -14.32
CA ASP A 89 -17.65 -9.62 -14.13
C ASP A 89 -18.36 -9.57 -12.77
N PHE A 90 -18.28 -8.44 -12.08
CA PHE A 90 -19.06 -8.17 -10.86
C PHE A 90 -20.53 -7.89 -11.16
#